data_AF-Q400S3-F1
#
_entry.id   AF-Q400S3-F1
#
_cell.length_a   1.000
_cell.length_b   1.000
_cell.length_c   1.000
_cell.angle_alpha   90.00
_cell.angle_beta   90.00
_cell.angle_gamma   90.00
#
_symmetry.space_group_name_H-M   'P 1'
#
loop_
_entity.id
_entity.type
_entity.pdbx_description
1 polymer ?
#
loop_
_entity_poly.entity_id
_entity_poly.type
_entity_poly.pdbx_seq_one_letter_code
_entity_poly.pdbx_strand_id
1 'polypeptide(L)' 'TSHYYVANRAAQLMGKPVEGLKIVTCHLGNGSSITAVDGGISVDTSLGFGTVPGVI' A
#
# COMPACT_ATOMS: atom_id res chain seq x y z
N THR A 1 8.81 -0.11 -0.82
CA THR A 1 9.34 0.92 0.09
C THR A 1 8.29 1.94 0.52
N SER A 2 7.61 2.65 -0.39
CA SER A 2 6.55 3.62 0.00
C SER A 2 5.32 2.96 0.64
N HIS A 3 4.66 2.03 -0.07
CA HIS A 3 3.47 1.32 0.44
C HIS A 3 3.71 0.56 1.75
N TYR A 4 4.86 -0.11 1.86
CA TYR A 4 5.28 -0.80 3.09
C TYR A 4 5.40 0.17 4.28
N TYR A 5 6.06 1.32 4.10
CA TYR A 5 6.23 2.31 5.16
C TYR A 5 4.87 2.86 5.62
N VAL A 6 4.00 3.27 4.69
CA VAL A 6 2.72 3.90 5.04
C VAL A 6 1.75 2.89 5.66
N ALA A 7 1.76 1.62 5.26
CA ALA A 7 0.95 0.58 5.89
C ALA A 7 1.34 0.37 7.37
N ASN A 8 2.64 0.26 7.65
CA ASN A 8 3.14 0.13 9.02
C ASN A 8 2.90 1.40 9.85
N ARG A 9 3.06 2.58 9.24
CA ARG A 9 2.77 3.85 9.91
C ARG A 9 1.29 3.99 10.24
N ALA A 10 0.40 3.60 9.33
CA ALA A 10 -1.04 3.58 9.58
C ALA A 10 -1.39 2.66 10.75
N ALA A 11 -0.80 1.46 10.81
CA ALA A 11 -0.98 0.53 11.93
C ALA A 11 -0.58 1.15 13.28
N GLN A 12 0.58 1.82 13.33
CA GLN A 12 1.04 2.55 14.51
C GLN A 12 0.07 3.67 14.92
N LEU A 13 -0.41 4.47 13.97
CA LEU A 13 -1.36 5.56 14.23
C LEU A 13 -2.71 5.03 14.73
N MET A 14 -3.10 3.83 14.31
CA MET A 14 -4.31 3.15 14.77
C MET A 14 -4.12 2.39 16.09
N GLY A 15 -2.89 2.32 16.63
CA GLY A 15 -2.57 1.57 17.85
C GLY A 15 -2.84 0.07 17.73
N LYS A 16 -2.72 -0.48 16.52
CA LYS A 16 -3.03 -1.89 16.23
C LYS A 16 -1.85 -2.58 15.55
N PRO A 17 -1.64 -3.89 15.78
CA PRO A 17 -0.67 -4.68 15.01
C PRO A 17 -1.07 -4.69 13.52
N VAL A 18 -0.08 -4.59 12.63
CA VAL A 18 -0.31 -4.53 11.18
C VAL A 18 -0.89 -5.85 10.65
N GLU A 19 -0.57 -6.96 11.31
CA GLU A 19 -1.04 -8.32 11.04
C GLU A 19 -2.57 -8.44 11.21
N GLY A 20 -3.18 -7.56 12.01
CA GLY A 20 -4.63 -7.50 12.23
C GLY A 20 -5.38 -6.52 11.33
N LEU A 21 -4.71 -5.92 10.33
CA LEU A 21 -5.27 -4.87 9.51
C LEU A 21 -5.30 -5.25 8.03
N LYS A 22 -6.40 -4.86 7.37
CA LYS A 22 -6.51 -4.79 5.92
C LYS A 22 -6.40 -3.34 5.50
N ILE A 23 -5.37 -2.99 4.74
CA ILE A 23 -5.01 -1.61 4.41
C ILE A 23 -4.95 -1.47 2.89
N VAL A 24 -5.59 -0.45 2.35
CA VAL A 24 -5.36 0.00 0.97
C VAL A 24 -4.51 1.26 1.03
N THR A 25 -3.38 1.24 0.33
CA THR A 25 -2.42 2.35 0.33
C THR A 25 -2.41 3.02 -1.04
N CYS A 26 -2.53 4.35 -1.06
CA CYS A 26 -2.55 5.14 -2.30
C CYS A 26 -1.32 6.04 -2.33
N HIS A 27 -0.38 5.74 -3.22
CA HIS A 27 0.73 6.64 -3.52
C HIS A 27 0.32 7.50 -4.73
N LEU A 28 0.22 8.81 -4.53
CA LEU A 28 -0.23 9.76 -5.54
C LEU A 28 0.89 10.76 -5.84
N GLY A 29 1.48 10.66 -7.02
CA GLY A 29 2.62 11.47 -7.47
C GLY A 29 2.93 11.24 -8.95
N ASN A 30 4.14 11.63 -9.41
CA ASN A 30 4.57 11.48 -10.81
C ASN A 30 4.50 10.02 -11.33
N GLY A 31 4.50 9.04 -10.44
CA GLY A 31 4.02 7.69 -10.71
C GLY A 31 3.07 7.29 -9.59
N SER A 32 1.79 7.09 -9.93
CA SER A 32 0.75 6.80 -8.94
C SER A 32 0.39 5.31 -8.92
N SER A 33 0.21 4.77 -7.72
CA SER A 33 -0.12 3.37 -7.51
C SER A 33 -1.00 3.15 -6.29
N ILE A 34 -1.85 2.13 -6.37
CA ILE A 34 -2.69 1.67 -5.26
C ILE A 34 -2.27 0.25 -4.94
N THR A 35 -2.04 -0.05 -3.66
CA THR A 35 -1.62 -1.38 -3.22
C THR A 35 -2.53 -1.87 -2.10
N ALA A 36 -3.08 -3.07 -2.28
CA ALA A 36 -3.80 -3.80 -1.25
C ALA A 36 -2.80 -4.53 -0.35
N VAL A 37 -2.94 -4.33 0.96
CA VAL A 37 -2.08 -4.89 1.99
C VAL A 37 -2.95 -5.67 2.98
N ASP A 38 -2.69 -6.97 3.14
CA ASP A 38 -3.37 -7.84 4.11
C ASP A 38 -2.34 -8.29 5.15
N GLY A 39 -2.54 -7.92 6.41
CA GLY A 39 -1.63 -8.30 7.50
C GLY A 39 -0.20 -7.76 7.34
N GLY A 40 -0.02 -6.61 6.69
CA GLY A 40 1.30 -6.04 6.39
C GLY A 40 1.97 -6.59 5.13
N ILE A 41 1.35 -7.56 4.45
CA ILE A 41 1.85 -8.14 3.20
C ILE A 41 1.09 -7.53 2.03
N SER A 42 1.83 -7.05 1.03
CA SER A 42 1.25 -6.60 -0.24
C SER A 42 0.69 -7.80 -1.00
N VAL A 43 -0.63 -7.81 -1.26
CA VAL A 43 -1.30 -8.92 -1.95
C VAL A 43 -1.68 -8.58 -3.39
N ASP A 44 -1.84 -7.30 -3.70
CA ASP A 44 -2.10 -6.84 -5.06
C ASP A 44 -1.68 -5.37 -5.22
N THR A 45 -1.37 -4.96 -6.45
CA THR A 45 -1.01 -3.58 -6.76
C THR A 45 -1.51 -3.19 -8.14
N SER A 46 -1.90 -1.92 -8.30
CA SER A 46 -2.36 -1.39 -9.58
C SER A 46 -1.26 -1.35 -10.63
N LEU A 47 0.01 -1.43 -10.22
CA LEU A 47 1.16 -1.53 -11.11
C LEU A 47 1.29 -2.93 -11.71
N GLY A 48 1.56 -3.02 -13.01
CA GLY A 48 1.92 -4.30 -13.64
C GLY A 48 3.44 -4.45 -13.79
N PHE A 49 3.88 -5.03 -14.90
CA PHE A 49 5.29 -5.31 -15.16
C PHE A 49 6.19 -4.05 -15.18
N GLY A 50 5.61 -2.91 -15.59
CA GLY A 50 6.23 -1.58 -15.48
C GLY A 50 5.25 -0.60 -14.83
N THR A 51 5.59 0.68 -14.81
CA THR A 51 4.73 1.72 -14.20
C THR A 51 3.53 2.13 -15.06
N VAL A 52 3.35 1.50 -16.23
CA VAL A 52 2.38 1.90 -17.27
C VAL A 52 0.93 1.52 -16.93
N PRO A 53 0.62 0.35 -16.34
CA PRO A 53 -0.68 0.14 -15.72
C PRO A 53 -0.60 0.85 -14.38
N GLY A 54 -1.22 2.01 -14.24
CA GLY A 54 -1.18 2.80 -13.01
C GLY A 54 -2.53 3.45 -12.77
N VAL A 55 -2.56 4.42 -11.86
CA VAL A 55 -3.77 5.23 -11.61
C VAL A 55 -3.84 6.34 -12.66
N ILE A 56 -5.00 6.56 -13.27
CA ILE A 56 -5.28 7.68 -14.21
C ILE A 56 -5.64 8.94 -13.42
#